data_AF-A0A2E8F3G4-F1
#
_entry.id   AF-A0A2E8F3G4-F1
#
_cell.length_a   1.000
_cell.length_b   1.000
_cell.length_c   1.000
_cell.angle_alpha   90.00
_cell.angle_beta   90.00
_cell.angle_gamma   90.00
#
_symmetry.space_group_name_H-M   'P 1'
#
loop_
_entity.id
_entity.type
_entity.pdbx_description
1 polymer ?
#
loop_
_entity_poly.entity_id
_entity_poly.type
_entity_poly.pdbx_seq_one_letter_code
_entity_poly.pdbx_strand_id
1 'polypeptide(L)'
;MATLTQRTSQDIQFSATQLPVQVTGMQAMASKMWAPFIAMGFMIVMAAFIYGLVNSSISADYFGFSKETREAAVAGSDLATQKAFIESTKAWLPSFKFLGIGMILGGVTFLLATILGALRTGGGRLQEALGVPVTIIRPPMTAKVFPPCS
;
A
#
# COMPACT_ATOMS: atom_id res chain seq x y z
N MET A 1 -30.67 -60.19 15.17
CA MET A 1 -30.35 -59.44 16.40
C MET A 1 -29.20 -58.51 16.08
N ALA A 2 -29.43 -57.21 16.20
CA ALA A 2 -28.56 -56.14 15.69
C ALA A 2 -27.25 -56.00 16.48
N THR A 3 -26.18 -55.51 15.82
CA THR A 3 -25.42 -54.31 16.21
C THR A 3 -24.41 -53.99 15.09
N LEU A 4 -24.74 -53.03 14.22
CA LEU A 4 -23.79 -52.38 13.31
C LEU A 4 -23.39 -51.04 13.92
N THR A 5 -22.25 -50.99 14.62
CA THR A 5 -21.66 -49.72 15.04
C THR A 5 -20.80 -49.18 13.90
N GLN A 6 -21.47 -48.62 12.90
CA GLN A 6 -20.85 -47.79 11.89
C GLN A 6 -20.55 -46.42 12.52
N ARG A 7 -19.42 -46.28 13.23
CA ARG A 7 -18.82 -44.97 13.47
C ARG A 7 -18.27 -44.49 12.14
N THR A 8 -18.88 -43.44 11.62
CA THR A 8 -18.55 -42.74 10.38
C THR A 8 -17.12 -42.20 10.42
N SER A 9 -16.16 -43.06 10.08
CA SER A 9 -14.78 -42.70 9.73
C SER A 9 -14.76 -41.85 8.45
N GLN A 10 -14.93 -40.53 8.55
CA GLN A 10 -14.62 -39.61 7.44
C GLN A 10 -14.02 -38.26 7.86
N ASP A 11 -13.49 -38.14 9.08
CA ASP A 11 -12.57 -37.05 9.39
C ASP A 11 -11.18 -37.41 8.84
N ILE A 12 -10.90 -37.01 7.60
CA ILE A 12 -9.51 -37.00 7.13
C ILE A 12 -8.80 -35.91 7.92
N GLN A 13 -8.09 -36.31 8.97
CA GLN A 13 -7.09 -35.48 9.65
C GLN A 13 -6.07 -35.02 8.60
N PHE A 14 -6.19 -33.77 8.15
CA PHE A 14 -5.13 -33.14 7.38
C PHE A 14 -3.97 -32.88 8.35
N SER A 15 -2.82 -33.49 8.08
CA SER A 15 -1.58 -33.20 8.81
C SER A 15 -1.14 -31.76 8.52
N ALA A 16 -0.49 -31.09 9.49
CA ALA A 16 0.00 -29.71 9.40
C ALA A 16 0.83 -29.38 8.16
N THR A 17 1.43 -30.41 7.56
CA THR A 17 2.19 -30.30 6.31
C THR A 17 1.33 -30.21 5.05
N GLN A 18 0.04 -30.57 5.13
CA GLN A 18 -0.93 -30.55 4.02
C GLN A 18 -1.93 -29.39 4.08
N LEU A 19 -1.82 -28.49 5.06
CA LEU A 19 -2.68 -27.31 5.10
C LEU A 19 -2.45 -26.45 3.84
N PRO A 20 -3.48 -26.22 3.01
CA PRO A 20 -3.38 -25.43 1.79
C PRO A 20 -3.35 -23.92 2.07
N VAL A 21 -2.94 -23.49 3.27
CA VAL A 21 -2.77 -22.08 3.59
C VAL A 21 -1.36 -21.65 3.18
N GLN A 22 -1.08 -21.82 1.88
CA GLN A 22 0.05 -21.15 1.27
C GLN A 22 -0.25 -19.65 1.25
N VAL A 23 0.74 -18.81 1.55
CA VAL A 23 0.68 -17.39 1.21
C VAL A 23 0.27 -17.32 -0.26
N THR A 24 -0.91 -16.76 -0.54
CA THR A 24 -1.28 -16.52 -1.94
C THR A 24 -0.18 -15.65 -2.55
N GLY A 25 0.25 -15.91 -3.79
CA GLY A 25 1.36 -15.18 -4.41
C GLY A 25 1.20 -13.66 -4.34
N MET A 26 -0.05 -13.19 -4.29
CA MET A 26 -0.46 -11.79 -4.12
C MET A 26 -0.07 -11.20 -2.75
N GLN A 27 -0.10 -11.99 -1.67
CA GLN A 27 0.32 -11.57 -0.32
C GLN A 27 1.85 -11.54 -0.17
N ALA A 28 2.56 -12.48 -0.80
CA ALA A 28 4.03 -12.45 -0.84
C ALA A 28 4.56 -11.23 -1.64
N MET A 29 3.84 -10.84 -2.70
CA MET A 29 4.12 -9.65 -3.48
C MET A 29 3.90 -8.37 -2.65
N ALA A 30 2.76 -8.25 -1.96
CA ALA A 30 2.47 -7.11 -1.08
C ALA A 30 3.52 -6.94 0.04
N SER A 31 3.97 -8.06 0.64
CA SER A 31 4.99 -8.09 1.71
C SER A 31 6.36 -7.59 1.26
N LYS A 32 6.68 -7.71 -0.03
CA LYS A 32 7.92 -7.17 -0.61
C LYS A 32 7.76 -5.74 -1.12
N MET A 33 6.57 -5.34 -1.55
CA MET A 33 6.35 -4.07 -2.24
C MET A 33 6.02 -2.90 -1.31
N TRP A 34 5.54 -3.13 -0.08
CA TRP A 34 5.21 -2.02 0.83
C TRP A 34 6.40 -1.11 1.15
N ALA A 35 7.56 -1.70 1.49
CA ALA A 35 8.76 -0.98 1.89
C ALA A 35 9.31 -0.05 0.79
N PRO A 36 9.51 -0.49 -0.47
CA PRO A 36 9.96 0.40 -1.53
C PRO A 36 8.93 1.49 -1.86
N PHE A 37 7.63 1.21 -1.78
CA PHE A 37 6.59 2.22 -2.00
C PHE A 37 6.62 3.33 -0.95
N ILE A 38 6.73 2.97 0.33
CA ILE A 38 6.86 3.96 1.42
C ILE A 38 8.17 4.74 1.27
N ALA A 39 9.29 4.06 1.04
CA ALA A 39 10.60 4.71 0.91
C ALA A 39 10.63 5.70 -0.25
N MET A 40 10.10 5.31 -1.42
CA MET A 40 10.07 6.18 -2.59
C MET A 40 9.10 7.35 -2.40
N GLY A 41 7.92 7.11 -1.80
CA GLY A 41 6.98 8.18 -1.45
C GLY A 41 7.58 9.18 -0.46
N PHE A 42 8.26 8.70 0.58
CA PHE A 42 8.94 9.54 1.56
C PHE A 42 10.08 10.37 0.94
N MET A 43 10.91 9.74 0.10
CA MET A 43 11.97 10.44 -0.64
C MET A 43 11.41 11.57 -1.52
N ILE A 44 10.28 11.33 -2.21
CA ILE A 44 9.62 12.35 -3.02
C ILE A 44 9.13 13.53 -2.16
N VAL A 45 8.49 13.26 -1.03
CA VAL A 45 8.04 14.31 -0.10
C VAL A 45 9.22 15.11 0.46
N MET A 46 10.30 14.43 0.84
CA MET A 46 11.53 15.07 1.33
C MET A 46 12.15 15.97 0.27
N ALA A 47 12.26 15.51 -0.99
CA ALA A 47 12.74 16.33 -2.09
C ALA A 47 11.85 17.56 -2.31
N ALA A 48 10.52 17.37 -2.37
CA ALA A 48 9.57 18.48 -2.52
C ALA A 48 9.63 19.47 -1.34
N PHE A 49 9.92 18.99 -0.14
CA PHE A 49 10.13 19.85 1.02
C PHE A 49 11.40 20.71 0.87
N ILE A 50 12.52 20.12 0.45
CA ILE A 50 13.78 20.84 0.20
C ILE A 50 13.59 21.91 -0.89
N TYR A 51 12.97 21.55 -2.02
CA TYR A 51 12.65 22.52 -3.08
C TYR A 51 11.72 23.63 -2.59
N GLY A 52 10.76 23.30 -1.73
CA GLY A 52 9.91 24.30 -1.08
C GLY A 52 10.69 25.28 -0.20
N LEU A 53 11.71 24.80 0.51
CA LEU A 53 12.57 25.63 1.36
C LEU A 53 13.44 26.60 0.55
N VAL A 54 14.04 26.11 -0.54
CA VAL A 54 14.79 26.95 -1.49
C VAL A 54 13.87 27.98 -2.17
N ASN A 55 12.67 27.56 -2.59
CA ASN A 55 11.69 28.49 -3.15
C ASN A 55 11.25 29.55 -2.13
N SER A 56 11.16 29.19 -0.85
CA SER A 56 10.83 30.12 0.23
C SER A 56 11.89 31.19 0.43
N SER A 57 13.18 30.83 0.39
CA SER A 57 14.26 31.80 0.52
C SER A 57 14.29 32.76 -0.68
N ILE A 58 14.21 32.23 -1.90
CA ILE A 58 14.18 33.05 -3.13
C ILE A 58 12.95 33.95 -3.16
N SER A 59 11.79 33.46 -2.71
CA SER A 59 10.59 34.28 -2.60
C SER A 59 10.77 35.42 -1.60
N ALA A 60 11.40 35.16 -0.44
CA ALA A 60 11.64 36.20 0.56
C ALA A 60 12.52 37.32 0.01
N ASP A 61 13.61 36.95 -0.69
CA ASP A 61 14.50 37.92 -1.34
C ASP A 61 13.77 38.69 -2.45
N TYR A 62 13.03 37.99 -3.32
CA TYR A 62 12.26 38.59 -4.40
C TYR A 62 11.20 39.59 -3.89
N PHE A 63 10.45 39.21 -2.85
CA PHE A 63 9.40 40.06 -2.28
C PHE A 63 9.93 41.16 -1.35
N GLY A 64 11.22 41.12 -0.98
CA GLY A 64 11.90 42.20 -0.28
C GLY A 64 12.11 43.45 -1.16
N PHE A 65 12.13 43.31 -2.48
CA PHE A 65 12.23 44.43 -3.41
C PHE A 65 10.91 45.19 -3.56
N SER A 66 11.02 46.50 -3.77
CA SER A 66 9.86 47.35 -4.07
C SER A 66 9.15 46.85 -5.32
N LYS A 67 7.83 47.10 -5.40
CA LYS A 67 7.02 46.67 -6.54
C LYS A 67 7.53 47.28 -7.85
N GLU A 68 7.97 48.54 -7.81
CA GLU A 68 8.51 49.28 -8.94
C GLU A 68 9.76 48.59 -9.52
N THR A 69 10.69 48.16 -8.66
CA THR A 69 11.90 47.44 -9.09
C THR A 69 11.58 46.07 -9.70
N ARG A 70 10.53 45.39 -9.21
CA ARG A 70 10.09 44.09 -9.76
C ARG A 70 9.42 44.20 -11.12
N GLU A 71 8.56 45.20 -11.32
CA GLU A 71 7.86 45.40 -12.59
C GLU A 71 8.78 46.03 -13.66
N ALA A 72 9.81 46.78 -13.25
CA ALA A 72 10.84 47.30 -14.15
C ALA A 72 11.95 46.28 -14.50
N ALA A 73 11.86 45.05 -14.00
CA ALA A 73 12.88 44.02 -14.23
C ALA A 73 12.99 43.66 -15.72
N VAL A 74 14.18 43.87 -16.28
CA VAL A 74 14.49 43.56 -17.69
C VAL A 74 14.61 42.04 -17.89
N ALA A 75 14.24 41.55 -19.07
CA ALA A 75 14.42 40.15 -19.44
C ALA A 75 15.88 39.71 -19.28
N GLY A 76 16.11 38.59 -18.61
CA GLY A 76 17.45 38.07 -18.29
C GLY A 76 18.09 38.66 -17.03
N SER A 77 17.43 39.61 -16.34
CA SER A 77 17.86 40.04 -15.00
C SER A 77 17.64 38.94 -13.95
N ASP A 78 18.38 39.02 -12.85
CA ASP A 78 18.26 38.06 -11.74
C ASP A 78 16.83 38.02 -11.17
N LEU A 79 16.18 39.19 -11.06
CA LEU A 79 14.77 39.32 -10.66
C LEU A 79 13.81 38.55 -11.59
N ALA A 80 14.04 38.58 -12.90
CA ALA A 80 13.22 37.86 -13.86
C ALA A 80 13.40 36.33 -13.72
N THR A 81 14.64 35.88 -13.47
CA THR A 81 14.96 34.46 -13.18
C THR A 81 14.29 33.98 -11.89
N GLN A 82 14.36 34.78 -10.82
CA GLN A 82 13.71 34.47 -9.55
C GLN A 82 12.19 34.34 -9.71
N LYS A 83 11.56 35.29 -10.42
CA LYS A 83 10.11 35.23 -10.72
C LYS A 83 9.75 33.94 -11.47
N ALA A 84 10.50 33.61 -12.52
CA ALA A 84 10.28 32.39 -13.30
C ALA A 84 10.47 31.11 -12.47
N PHE A 85 11.47 31.08 -11.58
CA PHE A 85 11.69 29.97 -10.66
C PHE A 85 10.52 29.80 -9.67
N ILE A 86 10.01 30.90 -9.12
CA ILE A 86 8.88 30.88 -8.17
C ILE A 86 7.60 30.39 -8.86
N GLU A 87 7.29 30.92 -10.05
CA GLU A 87 6.09 30.55 -10.80
C GLU A 87 6.14 29.09 -11.27
N SER A 88 7.28 28.65 -11.81
CA SER A 88 7.46 27.26 -12.22
C SER A 88 7.36 26.29 -11.04
N THR A 89 8.03 26.59 -9.92
CA THR A 89 7.98 25.74 -8.72
C THR A 89 6.57 25.63 -8.16
N LYS A 90 5.80 26.72 -8.11
CA LYS A 90 4.40 26.69 -7.68
C LYS A 90 3.52 25.80 -8.56
N ALA A 91 3.84 25.65 -9.84
CA ALA A 91 3.05 24.84 -10.76
C ALA A 91 3.21 23.33 -10.50
N TRP A 92 4.43 22.84 -10.25
CA TRP A 92 4.70 21.39 -10.14
C TRP A 92 4.82 20.89 -8.71
N LEU A 93 5.27 21.72 -7.77
CA LEU A 93 5.59 21.28 -6.40
C LEU A 93 4.41 20.65 -5.65
N PRO A 94 3.16 21.18 -5.74
CA PRO A 94 2.01 20.54 -5.10
C PRO A 94 1.77 19.12 -5.60
N SER A 95 1.91 18.90 -6.91
CA SER A 95 1.71 17.59 -7.54
C SER A 95 2.65 16.53 -6.98
N PHE A 96 3.93 16.87 -6.76
CA PHE A 96 4.88 15.94 -6.16
C PHE A 96 4.58 15.66 -4.68
N LYS A 97 4.10 16.64 -3.92
CA LYS A 97 3.65 16.41 -2.54
C LYS A 97 2.50 15.41 -2.49
N PHE A 98 1.49 15.60 -3.35
CA PHE A 98 0.35 14.68 -3.41
C PHE A 98 0.75 13.30 -3.93
N LEU A 99 1.65 13.22 -4.91
CA LEU A 99 2.18 11.96 -5.41
C LEU A 99 2.92 11.19 -4.31
N GLY A 100 3.81 11.87 -3.57
CA GLY A 100 4.58 11.27 -2.49
C GLY A 100 3.68 10.77 -1.35
N ILE A 101 2.71 11.59 -0.93
CA ILE A 101 1.71 11.18 0.08
C ILE A 101 0.87 10.01 -0.43
N GLY A 102 0.42 10.05 -1.68
CA GLY A 102 -0.34 8.96 -2.31
C GLY A 102 0.44 7.65 -2.33
N MET A 103 1.75 7.71 -2.61
CA MET A 103 2.62 6.54 -2.60
C MET A 103 2.87 6.01 -1.18
N ILE A 104 3.01 6.90 -0.18
CA ILE A 104 3.10 6.49 1.23
C ILE A 104 1.81 5.78 1.64
N LEU A 105 0.64 6.36 1.34
CA LEU A 105 -0.65 5.75 1.64
C LEU A 105 -0.82 4.42 0.92
N GLY A 106 -0.42 4.31 -0.35
CA GLY A 106 -0.38 3.05 -1.09
C GLY A 106 0.57 2.01 -0.47
N GLY A 107 1.71 2.44 0.05
CA GLY A 107 2.62 1.57 0.79
C GLY A 107 2.00 1.06 2.09
N VAL A 108 1.30 1.93 2.81
CA VAL A 108 0.56 1.57 4.03
C VAL A 108 -0.56 0.57 3.74
N THR A 109 -1.30 0.71 2.63
CA THR A 109 -2.33 -0.28 2.26
C THR A 109 -1.72 -1.64 1.93
N PHE A 110 -0.58 -1.69 1.24
CA PHE A 110 0.15 -2.95 1.02
C PHE A 110 0.65 -3.58 2.32
N LEU A 111 1.09 -2.76 3.28
CA LEU A 111 1.51 -3.24 4.60
C LEU A 111 0.32 -3.85 5.36
N LEU A 112 -0.84 -3.18 5.37
CA LEU A 112 -2.06 -3.72 6.00
C LEU A 112 -2.50 -5.05 5.36
N ALA A 113 -2.47 -5.15 4.02
CA ALA A 113 -2.77 -6.39 3.30
C ALA A 113 -1.82 -7.53 3.69
N THR A 114 -0.55 -7.21 3.89
CA THR A 114 0.48 -8.15 4.36
C THR A 114 0.17 -8.67 5.76
N ILE A 115 -0.16 -7.76 6.69
CA ILE A 115 -0.53 -8.11 8.07
C ILE A 115 -1.78 -8.99 8.08
N LEU A 116 -2.79 -8.67 7.25
CA LEU A 116 -4.02 -9.45 7.14
C LEU A 116 -3.76 -10.87 6.60
N GLY A 117 -2.82 -11.00 5.67
CA GLY A 117 -2.34 -12.31 5.21
C GLY A 117 -1.62 -13.10 6.29
N ALA A 118 -0.71 -12.46 7.02
CA ALA A 118 0.00 -13.07 8.13
C ALA A 118 -0.96 -13.54 9.24
N LEU A 119 -2.00 -12.74 9.56
CA LEU A 119 -3.04 -13.09 10.51
C LEU A 119 -3.88 -14.28 10.04
N ARG A 120 -4.28 -14.32 8.76
CA ARG A 120 -5.02 -15.45 8.18
C ARG A 120 -4.24 -16.76 8.30
N THR A 121 -2.93 -16.72 7.99
CA THR A 121 -2.05 -17.89 8.09
C THR A 121 -1.76 -18.25 9.55
N GLY A 122 -1.50 -17.25 10.40
CA GLY A 122 -1.25 -17.44 11.83
C GLY A 122 -2.46 -18.03 12.56
N GLY A 123 -3.68 -17.61 12.22
CA GLY A 123 -4.92 -18.14 12.77
C GLY A 123 -5.14 -19.62 12.44
N GLY A 124 -4.82 -20.06 11.22
CA GLY A 124 -4.86 -21.47 10.85
C GLY A 124 -3.88 -22.34 11.65
N ARG A 125 -2.65 -21.83 11.88
CA ARG A 125 -1.63 -22.52 12.68
C ARG A 125 -1.98 -22.58 14.17
N LEU A 126 -2.64 -21.57 14.71
CA LEU A 126 -3.09 -21.55 16.11
C LEU A 126 -4.24 -22.55 16.36
N GLN A 127 -5.18 -22.69 15.42
CA GLN A 127 -6.25 -23.70 15.51
C GLN A 127 -5.69 -25.12 15.50
N GLU A 128 -4.66 -25.35 14.68
CA GLU A 128 -3.95 -26.62 14.59
C GLU A 128 -3.16 -26.96 15.87
N ALA A 129 -2.43 -26.00 16.44
CA ALA A 129 -1.68 -26.19 17.68
C ALA A 129 -2.58 -26.51 18.89
N LEU A 130 -3.84 -26.07 18.86
CA LEU A 130 -4.84 -26.33 19.89
C LEU A 130 -5.62 -27.64 19.65
N GLY A 131 -5.31 -28.39 18.58
CA GLY A 131 -5.97 -29.66 18.27
C GLY A 131 -7.45 -29.52 17.89
N VAL A 132 -7.90 -28.31 17.57
CA VAL A 132 -9.26 -28.07 17.07
C VAL A 132 -9.22 -28.38 15.56
N PRO A 133 -9.90 -29.43 15.07
CA PRO A 133 -9.92 -29.73 13.66
C PRO A 133 -10.50 -28.54 12.91
N VAL A 134 -9.74 -28.01 11.94
CA VAL A 134 -10.23 -27.00 10.98
C VAL A 134 -11.21 -27.71 10.06
N THR A 135 -12.45 -27.88 10.52
CA THR A 135 -13.52 -28.50 9.76
C THR A 135 -13.95 -27.53 8.65
N ILE A 136 -13.24 -27.55 7.53
CA ILE A 136 -13.76 -26.97 6.29
C ILE A 136 -14.90 -27.89 5.86
N ILE A 137 -16.15 -27.45 6.08
CA ILE A 137 -17.33 -28.15 5.57
C ILE A 137 -17.14 -28.26 4.05
N ARG A 138 -16.98 -29.50 3.58
CA ARG A 138 -16.94 -29.79 2.14
C ARG A 138 -18.20 -29.19 1.53
N PRO A 139 -18.10 -28.34 0.49
CA PRO A 139 -19.29 -28.00 -0.27
C PRO A 139 -19.89 -29.32 -0.79
N PRO A 140 -21.19 -29.58 -0.56
CA PRO A 140 -21.82 -30.80 -1.04
C PRO A 140 -21.67 -30.84 -2.56
N MET A 141 -21.43 -32.02 -3.14
CA MET A 141 -21.24 -32.17 -4.59
C MET A 141 -22.38 -31.53 -5.42
N THR A 142 -23.57 -31.41 -4.83
CA THR A 142 -24.71 -30.70 -5.42
C THR A 142 -24.39 -29.25 -5.80
N ALA A 143 -23.59 -28.51 -5.01
CA ALA A 143 -23.21 -27.13 -5.31
C ALA A 143 -22.25 -26.97 -6.52
N LYS A 144 -21.60 -28.06 -6.96
CA LYS A 144 -20.76 -28.06 -8.18
C LYS A 144 -21.54 -28.41 -9.45
N VAL A 145 -22.75 -28.95 -9.31
CA VAL A 145 -23.55 -29.47 -10.44
C VAL A 145 -24.71 -28.55 -10.79
N PHE A 146 -25.08 -27.61 -9.91
CA PHE A 146 -26.06 -26.57 -10.27
C PHE A 146 -25.41 -25.51 -11.17
N PRO A 147 -25.88 -25.33 -12.42
CA PRO A 147 -25.51 -24.17 -13.20
C PRO A 147 -25.98 -22.91 -12.46
N PRO A 148 -25.21 -21.80 -12.45
CA PRO A 148 -25.76 -20.52 -12.05
C PRO A 148 -26.93 -20.24 -13.00
N CYS A 149 -28.15 -20.13 -12.46
CA CYS A 149 -29.27 -19.66 -13.25
C CYS A 149 -28.85 -18.35 -13.93
N SER A 150 -28.96 -18.37 -15.26
CA SER A 150 -28.74 -17.25 -16.18
C SER A 150 -29.43 -15.97 -15.75
#